data_AF-A0A2K5X4U0-F1
#
_entry.id   AF-A0A2K5X4U0-F1
#
_cell.length_a   1.000
_cell.length_b   1.000
_cell.length_c   1.000
_cell.angle_alpha   90.00
_cell.angle_beta   90.00
_cell.angle_gamma   90.00
#
_symmetry.space_group_name_H-M   'P 1'
#
loop_
_entity.id
_entity.type
_entity.pdbx_description
1 polymer ?
#
loop_
_entity_poly.entity_id
_entity_poly.type
_entity_poly.pdbx_seq_one_letter_code
_entity_poly.pdbx_strand_id
1 'polypeptide(L)'
;NLLKAEHTRSPSATLPSNVPSCRSLSSSEDGPSGPSSLSDGGLAHNLQDSVRHRILYLSEQLRVEKASRDGNTVSYLKLVSKADRHQVPHIRQAFEKVNQRASATIAQIEHRLRQCHQQLQELEEGCRPKGLLLMAESDPANCEPPSEKALLSEPPMPSGEDRPVNLPDASTPFTEESRFQSSQQGMRLETEDVARQQNLILQKVKEELEEAKRFHISLQASYHSLKERSLTDLQLLLESLQEEKCRQALMEERVNDRLQGHLNEIYNLKHNLACSEERMAYLSYERAKEIWEIMETFKSRISKLEMLQQVTRLEAAEHLQSRPPKMLFKFVSLLFSLATVLLVFISTLCACPSSLITSRLCTCTTLMLIGLGVLAWQRRHAIPATDWPEWVSSRCRLYSKNSGPPAHGP
;
A
#
# COMPACT_ATOMS: atom_id res chain seq x y z
N ASN A 1 27.36 20.90 33.29
CA ASN A 1 25.97 21.38 33.18
C ASN A 1 25.28 20.61 32.07
N LEU A 2 24.39 19.70 32.50
CA LEU A 2 23.52 18.87 31.68
C LEU A 2 22.69 19.74 30.71
N LEU A 3 22.71 19.41 29.42
CA LEU A 3 21.60 19.72 28.53
C LEU A 3 20.92 18.41 28.12
N LYS A 4 19.63 18.42 28.38
CA LYS A 4 18.70 17.31 28.52
C LYS A 4 18.35 16.80 27.14
N ALA A 5 18.78 15.58 26.81
CA ALA A 5 18.38 14.89 25.59
C ALA A 5 16.90 14.53 25.70
N GLU A 6 16.08 15.19 24.90
CA GLU A 6 14.67 14.90 24.71
C GLU A 6 14.56 13.59 23.90
N HIS A 7 14.42 12.48 24.63
CA HIS A 7 14.08 11.18 24.08
C HIS A 7 12.63 11.23 23.57
N THR A 8 12.44 11.38 22.27
CA THR A 8 11.18 11.03 21.61
C THR A 8 11.08 9.50 21.55
N ARG A 9 10.69 8.91 22.69
CA ARG A 9 10.27 7.52 22.79
C ARG A 9 8.94 7.39 22.07
N SER A 10 8.97 6.98 20.79
CA SER A 10 7.77 6.54 20.09
C SER A 10 7.11 5.40 20.90
N PRO A 11 5.79 5.44 21.15
CA PRO A 11 5.13 4.40 21.90
C PRO A 11 5.25 3.08 21.12
N SER A 12 5.88 2.10 21.75
CA SER A 12 5.83 0.71 21.31
C SER A 12 4.37 0.27 21.34
N ALA A 13 3.74 0.17 20.18
CA ALA A 13 2.47 -0.54 20.05
C ALA A 13 2.80 -2.04 20.07
N THR A 14 2.70 -2.62 21.26
CA THR A 14 2.58 -4.05 21.49
C THR A 14 1.49 -4.61 20.56
N LEU A 15 1.83 -5.61 19.75
CA LEU A 15 0.88 -6.43 19.00
C LEU A 15 -0.22 -6.93 19.94
N PRO A 16 -1.52 -6.70 19.65
CA PRO A 16 -2.56 -7.58 20.15
C PRO A 16 -2.72 -8.73 19.17
N SER A 17 -2.16 -9.89 19.52
CA SER A 17 -2.58 -11.17 18.97
C SER A 17 -3.95 -11.52 19.57
N ASN A 18 -5.04 -11.11 18.92
CA ASN A 18 -6.36 -11.66 19.20
C ASN A 18 -7.14 -11.80 17.90
N VAL A 19 -7.15 -13.05 17.42
CA VAL A 19 -8.02 -13.56 16.36
C VAL A 19 -9.44 -13.61 16.91
N PRO A 20 -10.46 -13.03 16.26
CA PRO A 20 -11.83 -13.43 16.51
C PRO A 20 -12.05 -14.77 15.80
N SER A 21 -12.05 -15.85 16.57
CA SER A 21 -12.62 -17.13 16.17
C SER A 21 -14.12 -16.93 15.97
N CYS A 22 -14.61 -17.06 14.74
CA CYS A 22 -16.04 -17.07 14.44
C CYS A 22 -16.70 -18.26 15.13
N ARG A 23 -17.24 -18.05 16.33
CA ARG A 23 -18.14 -18.97 16.99
C ARG A 23 -19.54 -18.68 16.46
N SER A 24 -19.98 -19.50 15.51
CA SER A 24 -21.36 -19.55 15.05
C SER A 24 -22.28 -19.82 16.24
N LEU A 25 -23.20 -18.90 16.53
CA LEU A 25 -24.37 -19.18 17.35
C LEU A 25 -25.59 -19.10 16.43
N SER A 26 -26.10 -20.30 16.14
CA SER A 26 -27.41 -20.54 15.54
C SER A 26 -28.48 -20.20 16.58
N SER A 27 -29.51 -19.46 16.17
CA SER A 27 -30.79 -19.38 16.86
C SER A 27 -31.89 -19.53 15.81
N SER A 28 -32.69 -20.55 16.02
CA SER A 28 -33.83 -21.06 15.23
C SER A 28 -34.98 -20.05 15.11
N GLU A 29 -35.71 -20.10 13.98
CA GLU A 29 -37.13 -20.50 13.92
C GLU A 29 -37.60 -20.74 12.46
N ASP A 30 -38.71 -21.47 12.34
CA ASP A 30 -39.17 -22.37 11.28
C ASP A 30 -39.62 -21.80 9.91
N GLY A 31 -39.60 -22.64 8.86
CA GLY A 31 -40.56 -22.60 7.73
C GLY A 31 -39.98 -22.84 6.32
N PRO A 32 -40.69 -23.51 5.37
CA PRO A 32 -40.09 -24.64 4.64
C PRO A 32 -39.87 -24.48 3.11
N SER A 33 -39.07 -25.41 2.58
CA SER A 33 -39.08 -25.96 1.21
C SER A 33 -38.38 -25.17 0.08
N GLY A 34 -37.25 -25.72 -0.37
CA GLY A 34 -36.68 -25.52 -1.72
C GLY A 34 -35.26 -26.08 -1.81
N PRO A 35 -34.92 -27.00 -2.74
CA PRO A 35 -33.59 -27.57 -2.84
C PRO A 35 -32.63 -26.55 -3.46
N SER A 36 -31.86 -25.87 -2.63
CA SER A 36 -30.85 -24.90 -3.03
C SER A 36 -29.61 -25.62 -3.57
N SER A 37 -29.64 -25.93 -4.86
CA SER A 37 -28.48 -26.35 -5.66
C SER A 37 -27.78 -25.15 -6.30
N LEU A 38 -27.57 -24.07 -5.54
CA LEU A 38 -26.97 -22.83 -6.05
C LEU A 38 -26.18 -22.09 -4.96
N SER A 39 -25.01 -22.61 -4.56
CA SER A 39 -24.09 -21.85 -3.70
C SER A 39 -22.65 -22.33 -3.76
N ASP A 40 -22.16 -22.66 -4.96
CA ASP A 40 -20.72 -22.92 -5.14
C ASP A 40 -20.01 -21.67 -5.71
N GLY A 41 -20.63 -21.03 -6.73
CA GLY A 41 -20.09 -19.81 -7.36
C GLY A 41 -20.08 -18.56 -6.46
N GLY A 42 -21.05 -18.43 -5.55
CA GLY A 42 -21.11 -17.31 -4.60
C GLY A 42 -20.01 -17.37 -3.54
N LEU A 43 -19.71 -18.57 -3.03
CA LEU A 43 -18.66 -18.77 -2.03
C LEU A 43 -17.27 -18.56 -2.64
N ALA A 44 -17.05 -19.07 -3.86
CA ALA A 44 -15.82 -18.89 -4.62
C ALA A 44 -15.53 -17.40 -4.91
N HIS A 45 -16.54 -16.63 -5.33
CA HIS A 45 -16.39 -15.19 -5.54
C HIS A 45 -16.02 -14.43 -4.26
N ASN A 46 -16.69 -14.72 -3.14
CA ASN A 46 -16.39 -14.08 -1.85
C ASN A 46 -14.96 -14.39 -1.35
N LEU A 47 -14.49 -15.62 -1.55
CA LEU A 47 -13.12 -16.02 -1.20
C LEU A 47 -12.10 -15.31 -2.10
N GLN A 48 -12.37 -15.23 -3.40
CA GLN A 48 -11.53 -14.52 -4.37
C GLN A 48 -11.41 -13.02 -4.02
N ASP A 49 -12.52 -12.39 -3.66
CA ASP A 49 -12.54 -10.99 -3.25
C ASP A 49 -11.81 -10.75 -1.92
N SER A 50 -11.90 -11.70 -0.99
CA SER A 50 -11.12 -11.69 0.25
C SER A 50 -9.61 -11.71 -0.03
N VAL A 51 -9.15 -12.58 -0.95
CA VAL A 51 -7.75 -12.66 -1.36
C VAL A 51 -7.30 -11.39 -2.08
N ARG A 52 -8.13 -10.83 -2.98
CA ARG A 52 -7.86 -9.54 -3.64
C ARG A 52 -7.70 -8.41 -2.65
N HIS A 53 -8.60 -8.30 -1.66
CA HIS A 53 -8.50 -7.30 -0.62
C HIS A 53 -7.22 -7.46 0.21
N ARG A 54 -6.82 -8.71 0.50
CA ARG A 54 -5.58 -9.02 1.21
C ARG A 54 -4.34 -8.60 0.43
N ILE A 55 -4.33 -8.78 -0.89
CA ILE A 55 -3.25 -8.33 -1.79
C ILE A 55 -3.12 -6.81 -1.74
N LEU A 56 -4.22 -6.08 -1.87
CA LEU A 56 -4.23 -4.60 -1.79
C LEU A 56 -3.68 -4.12 -0.45
N TYR A 57 -4.13 -4.71 0.65
CA TYR A 57 -3.66 -4.39 1.98
C TYR A 57 -2.15 -4.63 2.14
N LEU A 58 -1.65 -5.80 1.75
CA LEU A 58 -0.23 -6.13 1.85
C LEU A 58 0.63 -5.27 0.92
N SER A 59 0.12 -4.92 -0.26
CA SER A 59 0.80 -4.02 -1.21
C SER A 59 0.97 -2.62 -0.63
N GLU A 60 -0.08 -2.10 0.00
CA GLU A 60 -0.03 -0.79 0.65
C GLU A 60 0.90 -0.82 1.88
N GLN A 61 0.84 -1.89 2.68
CA GLN A 61 1.76 -2.08 3.79
C GLN A 61 3.24 -2.14 3.32
N LEU A 62 3.51 -2.80 2.19
CA LEU A 62 4.84 -2.85 1.57
C LEU A 62 5.31 -1.46 1.13
N ARG A 63 4.42 -0.67 0.53
CA ARG A 63 4.69 0.70 0.09
C ARG A 63 5.06 1.59 1.27
N VAL A 64 4.29 1.54 2.36
CA VAL A 64 4.53 2.31 3.58
C VAL A 64 5.86 1.90 4.24
N GLU A 65 6.15 0.60 4.34
CA GLU A 65 7.40 0.13 4.96
C GLU A 65 8.63 0.51 4.12
N LYS A 66 8.54 0.44 2.78
CA LYS A 66 9.60 0.92 1.88
C LYS A 66 9.83 2.43 2.04
N ALA A 67 8.76 3.23 2.06
CA ALA A 67 8.85 4.67 2.27
C ALA A 67 9.43 5.03 3.65
N SER A 68 9.05 4.29 4.70
CA SER A 68 9.60 4.43 6.06
C SER A 68 11.11 4.15 6.08
N ARG A 69 11.56 3.07 5.43
CA ARG A 69 12.98 2.73 5.29
C ARG A 69 13.76 3.82 4.54
N ASP A 70 13.20 4.36 3.48
CA ASP A 70 13.83 5.43 2.69
C ASP A 70 13.92 6.72 3.52
N GLY A 71 12.88 7.08 4.28
CA GLY A 71 12.89 8.18 5.24
C GLY A 71 13.93 8.00 6.36
N ASN A 72 14.11 6.78 6.86
CA ASN A 72 15.15 6.43 7.81
C ASN A 72 16.55 6.59 7.20
N THR A 73 16.72 6.27 5.91
CA THR A 73 17.99 6.45 5.18
C THR A 73 18.34 7.93 5.03
N VAL A 74 17.36 8.77 4.66
CA VAL A 74 17.54 10.22 4.61
C VAL A 74 17.89 10.79 5.98
N SER A 75 17.21 10.33 7.03
CA SER A 75 17.49 10.75 8.41
C SER A 75 18.90 10.35 8.85
N TYR A 76 19.34 9.13 8.52
CA TYR A 76 20.71 8.66 8.76
C TYR A 76 21.75 9.57 8.10
N LEU A 77 21.60 9.88 6.81
CA LEU A 77 22.51 10.76 6.08
C LEU A 77 22.59 12.15 6.73
N LYS A 78 21.45 12.67 7.19
CA LYS A 78 21.36 13.96 7.91
C LYS A 78 22.01 13.94 9.29
N LEU A 79 21.93 12.82 10.02
CA LEU A 79 22.61 12.68 11.31
C LEU A 79 24.12 12.54 11.12
N VAL A 80 24.57 11.72 10.17
CA VAL A 80 25.99 11.52 9.89
C VAL A 80 26.65 12.81 9.41
N SER A 81 25.96 13.63 8.61
CA SER A 81 26.52 14.92 8.14
C SER A 81 26.69 15.97 9.24
N LYS A 82 26.00 15.82 10.37
CA LYS A 82 26.07 16.74 11.52
C LYS A 82 26.85 16.18 12.72
N ALA A 83 27.22 14.91 12.68
CA ALA A 83 27.80 14.21 13.81
C ALA A 83 29.33 14.28 13.83
N ASP A 84 29.90 14.36 15.03
CA ASP A 84 31.36 14.27 15.21
C ASP A 84 31.87 12.88 14.84
N ARG A 85 33.14 12.79 14.43
CA ARG A 85 33.82 11.53 14.04
C ARG A 85 33.64 10.38 15.03
N HIS A 86 33.55 10.67 16.32
CA HIS A 86 33.36 9.66 17.37
C HIS A 86 31.91 9.15 17.49
N GLN A 87 30.92 9.90 17.03
CA GLN A 87 29.49 9.54 17.10
C GLN A 87 29.03 8.72 15.87
N VAL A 88 29.71 8.87 14.73
CA VAL A 88 29.39 8.17 13.46
C VAL A 88 29.28 6.64 13.59
N PRO A 89 30.17 5.92 14.30
CA PRO A 89 30.05 4.47 14.46
C PRO A 89 28.76 4.05 15.18
N HIS A 90 28.36 4.80 16.21
CA HIS A 90 27.13 4.52 16.95
C HIS A 90 25.89 4.80 16.11
N ILE A 91 25.89 5.89 15.33
CA ILE A 91 24.80 6.24 14.40
C ILE A 91 24.66 5.17 13.31
N ARG A 92 25.79 4.68 12.77
CA ARG A 92 25.80 3.59 11.79
C ARG A 92 25.23 2.30 12.37
N GLN A 93 25.65 1.91 13.56
CA GLN A 93 25.16 0.69 14.21
C GLN A 93 23.64 0.76 14.48
N ALA A 94 23.14 1.93 14.92
CA ALA A 94 21.71 2.14 15.12
C ALA A 94 20.92 2.05 13.81
N PHE A 95 21.40 2.70 12.74
CA PHE A 95 20.80 2.63 11.42
C PHE A 95 20.77 1.21 10.88
N GLU A 96 21.88 0.48 10.99
CA GLU A 96 21.99 -0.89 10.48
C GLU A 96 20.99 -1.83 11.16
N LYS A 97 20.76 -1.67 12.47
CA LYS A 97 19.74 -2.42 13.21
C LYS A 97 18.32 -2.08 12.76
N VAL A 98 18.02 -0.80 12.50
CA VAL A 98 16.71 -0.37 11.99
C VAL A 98 16.50 -0.88 10.56
N ASN A 99 17.53 -0.80 9.72
CA ASN A 99 17.48 -1.25 8.33
C ASN A 99 17.36 -2.77 8.21
N GLN A 100 18.02 -3.54 9.07
CA GLN A 100 17.86 -5.00 9.16
C GLN A 100 16.42 -5.38 9.50
N ARG A 101 15.81 -4.70 10.48
CA ARG A 101 14.40 -4.93 10.85
C ARG A 101 13.45 -4.58 9.72
N ALA A 102 13.61 -3.41 9.10
CA ALA A 102 12.80 -2.99 7.97
C ALA A 102 12.94 -3.99 6.80
N SER A 103 14.15 -4.45 6.51
CA SER A 103 14.41 -5.44 5.44
C SER A 103 13.75 -6.79 5.73
N ALA A 104 13.79 -7.26 6.99
CA ALA A 104 13.11 -8.49 7.39
C ALA A 104 11.57 -8.37 7.25
N THR A 105 11.01 -7.25 7.69
CA THR A 105 9.57 -6.96 7.55
C THR A 105 9.16 -6.89 6.08
N ILE A 106 9.93 -6.18 5.24
CA ILE A 106 9.69 -6.08 3.78
C ILE A 106 9.70 -7.48 3.14
N ALA A 107 10.72 -8.29 3.44
CA ALA A 107 10.82 -9.65 2.90
C ALA A 107 9.62 -10.53 3.32
N GLN A 108 9.15 -10.39 4.56
CA GLN A 108 7.97 -11.10 5.05
C GLN A 108 6.70 -10.68 4.31
N ILE A 109 6.49 -9.37 4.11
CA ILE A 109 5.33 -8.85 3.38
C ILE A 109 5.38 -9.33 1.92
N GLU A 110 6.54 -9.24 1.26
CA GLU A 110 6.74 -9.70 -0.12
C GLU A 110 6.49 -11.21 -0.27
N HIS A 111 6.89 -12.02 0.71
CA HIS A 111 6.56 -13.45 0.72
C HIS A 111 5.06 -13.69 0.82
N ARG A 112 4.37 -13.03 1.75
CA ARG A 112 2.91 -13.19 1.92
C ARG A 112 2.14 -12.71 0.71
N LEU A 113 2.62 -11.66 0.05
CA LEU A 113 2.02 -11.12 -1.17
C LEU A 113 2.15 -12.09 -2.34
N ARG A 114 3.32 -12.74 -2.49
CA ARG A 114 3.50 -13.86 -3.43
C ARG A 114 2.54 -15.01 -3.15
N GLN A 115 2.38 -15.39 -1.89
CA GLN A 115 1.46 -16.45 -1.49
C GLN A 115 0.00 -16.10 -1.82
N CYS A 116 -0.44 -14.86 -1.55
CA CYS A 116 -1.79 -14.43 -1.93
C CYS A 116 -2.01 -14.38 -3.45
N HIS A 117 -1.00 -13.98 -4.23
CA HIS A 117 -1.08 -14.04 -5.70
C HIS A 117 -1.18 -15.48 -6.21
N GLN A 118 -0.41 -16.41 -5.65
CA GLN A 118 -0.51 -17.83 -5.99
C GLN A 118 -1.90 -18.39 -5.68
N GLN A 119 -2.44 -18.08 -4.50
CA GLN A 119 -3.80 -18.48 -4.11
C GLN A 119 -4.87 -17.91 -5.03
N LEU A 120 -4.72 -16.66 -5.48
CA LEU A 120 -5.65 -16.03 -6.41
C LEU A 120 -5.63 -16.72 -7.78
N GLN A 121 -4.43 -17.09 -8.25
CA GLN A 121 -4.25 -17.81 -9.51
C GLN A 121 -4.86 -19.22 -9.45
N GLU A 122 -4.66 -19.95 -8.35
CA GLU A 122 -5.27 -21.27 -8.12
C GLU A 122 -6.81 -21.20 -8.09
N LEU A 123 -7.37 -20.16 -7.46
CA LEU A 123 -8.81 -19.91 -7.42
C LEU A 123 -9.38 -19.57 -8.80
N GLU A 124 -8.62 -18.88 -9.64
CA GLU A 124 -9.03 -18.51 -11.00
C GLU A 124 -8.91 -19.69 -11.99
N GLU A 125 -7.84 -20.49 -11.88
CA GLU A 125 -7.65 -21.71 -12.68
C GLU A 125 -8.62 -22.84 -12.29
N GLY A 126 -9.04 -22.91 -11.02
CA GLY A 126 -10.06 -23.85 -10.53
C GLY A 126 -11.47 -23.57 -11.07
N CYS A 127 -11.77 -22.32 -11.44
CA CYS A 127 -13.05 -21.91 -12.03
C CYS A 127 -13.08 -21.98 -13.56
N ARG A 128 -11.99 -22.36 -14.23
CA ARG A 128 -11.99 -22.58 -15.69
C ARG A 128 -12.54 -23.98 -15.98
N PRO A 129 -13.60 -24.13 -16.80
CA PRO A 129 -14.03 -25.45 -17.25
C PRO A 129 -12.88 -26.13 -18.01
N LYS A 130 -12.32 -27.18 -17.42
CA LYS A 130 -11.50 -28.17 -18.12
C LYS A 130 -12.44 -28.99 -19.01
N GLY A 131 -12.76 -28.42 -20.16
CA GLY A 131 -13.69 -29.00 -21.12
C GLY A 131 -13.39 -28.51 -22.53
N LEU A 132 -12.16 -28.70 -22.99
CA LEU A 132 -11.75 -28.90 -24.39
C LEU A 132 -10.22 -28.73 -24.50
N LEU A 133 -9.49 -29.71 -23.97
CA LEU A 133 -8.13 -29.98 -24.44
C LEU A 133 -7.86 -31.48 -24.32
N LEU A 134 -8.66 -32.25 -25.05
CA LEU A 134 -8.15 -33.47 -25.68
C LEU A 134 -7.72 -33.06 -27.08
N MET A 135 -6.51 -32.53 -27.18
CA MET A 135 -5.72 -32.77 -28.37
C MET A 135 -4.51 -33.57 -27.92
N ALA A 136 -4.40 -34.72 -28.56
CA ALA A 136 -3.39 -35.73 -28.37
C ALA A 136 -1.99 -35.09 -28.33
N GLU A 137 -1.29 -35.36 -27.24
CA GLU A 137 0.15 -35.24 -27.17
C GLU A 137 0.73 -36.52 -27.80
N SER A 138 1.31 -36.35 -28.98
CA SER A 138 2.38 -37.22 -29.49
C SER A 138 3.36 -36.36 -30.28
N ASP A 139 4.34 -35.85 -29.52
CA ASP A 139 5.74 -35.50 -29.82
C ASP A 139 6.18 -34.73 -31.10
N PRO A 140 7.31 -34.00 -31.00
CA PRO A 140 7.61 -32.83 -31.83
C PRO A 140 8.55 -33.15 -33.00
N ALA A 141 8.34 -32.49 -34.14
CA ALA A 141 9.44 -32.07 -35.01
C ALA A 141 8.94 -31.14 -36.11
N ASN A 142 9.62 -29.99 -36.18
CA ASN A 142 10.08 -29.33 -37.39
C ASN A 142 9.39 -28.03 -37.84
N CYS A 143 10.28 -27.06 -38.03
CA CYS A 143 10.24 -25.87 -38.90
C CYS A 143 9.50 -24.60 -38.43
N GLU A 144 10.36 -23.68 -37.98
CA GLU A 144 10.34 -22.21 -38.02
C GLU A 144 9.67 -21.53 -39.26
N PRO A 145 9.39 -20.21 -39.16
CA PRO A 145 8.35 -19.48 -39.90
C PRO A 145 8.88 -18.77 -41.16
N PRO A 146 8.02 -18.01 -41.85
CA PRO A 146 8.41 -16.60 -41.98
C PRO A 146 7.28 -15.58 -41.82
N SER A 147 7.75 -14.45 -41.30
CA SER A 147 7.15 -13.12 -41.26
C SER A 147 6.77 -12.58 -42.63
N GLU A 148 5.67 -11.84 -42.73
CA GLU A 148 5.57 -10.77 -43.73
C GLU A 148 4.73 -9.58 -43.24
N LYS A 149 5.29 -8.38 -43.42
CA LYS A 149 4.72 -7.08 -43.10
C LYS A 149 4.17 -6.43 -44.38
N ALA A 150 3.04 -5.74 -44.22
CA ALA A 150 2.73 -4.40 -44.75
C ALA A 150 2.59 -4.15 -46.28
N LEU A 151 1.33 -4.00 -46.71
CA LEU A 151 0.64 -2.78 -47.21
C LEU A 151 1.01 -2.09 -48.56
N LEU A 152 -0.08 -1.67 -49.24
CA LEU A 152 -0.28 -0.65 -50.32
C LEU A 152 -0.07 -1.14 -51.78
N SER A 153 -0.83 -0.74 -52.83
CA SER A 153 -2.10 -0.03 -53.03
C SER A 153 -2.48 -0.11 -54.55
N GLU A 154 -3.79 -0.13 -54.82
CA GLU A 154 -4.60 0.33 -55.99
C GLU A 154 -4.23 0.21 -57.50
N PRO A 155 -5.24 0.12 -58.40
CA PRO A 155 -5.16 0.04 -59.89
C PRO A 155 -5.39 1.43 -60.58
N PRO A 156 -5.27 1.64 -61.93
CA PRO A 156 -6.29 1.28 -62.94
C PRO A 156 -5.79 1.06 -64.42
N MET A 157 -6.73 0.80 -65.34
CA MET A 157 -6.63 0.42 -66.77
C MET A 157 -6.24 1.60 -67.75
N PRO A 158 -6.49 1.53 -69.08
CA PRO A 158 -5.61 1.11 -70.19
C PRO A 158 -5.34 2.23 -71.25
N SER A 159 -4.35 2.13 -72.15
CA SER A 159 -4.33 2.88 -73.43
C SER A 159 -3.11 2.57 -74.31
N GLY A 160 -3.31 2.48 -75.63
CA GLY A 160 -2.37 3.02 -76.62
C GLY A 160 -1.53 2.05 -77.46
N GLU A 161 -1.84 2.02 -78.75
CA GLU A 161 -1.30 1.23 -79.87
C GLU A 161 0.19 1.48 -80.23
N ASP A 162 0.90 0.49 -80.79
CA ASP A 162 1.23 0.45 -82.23
C ASP A 162 2.10 -0.78 -82.63
N ARG A 163 1.80 -1.32 -83.83
CA ARG A 163 2.31 -2.51 -84.55
C ARG A 163 3.60 -2.20 -85.36
N PRO A 164 4.15 -3.07 -86.27
CA PRO A 164 3.98 -4.50 -86.60
C PRO A 164 5.33 -5.28 -86.71
N VAL A 165 5.45 -6.58 -86.99
CA VAL A 165 5.33 -7.26 -88.31
C VAL A 165 5.55 -8.77 -88.13
N ASN A 166 4.59 -9.61 -88.51
CA ASN A 166 4.71 -10.69 -89.52
C ASN A 166 3.46 -11.60 -89.51
N LEU A 167 2.83 -11.65 -90.68
CA LEU A 167 1.86 -12.62 -91.19
C LEU A 167 2.55 -13.25 -92.44
N PRO A 168 2.09 -14.37 -93.05
CA PRO A 168 0.81 -14.34 -93.73
C PRO A 168 -0.07 -15.59 -93.55
N ASP A 169 -1.33 -15.27 -93.74
CA ASP A 169 -2.52 -16.07 -93.96
C ASP A 169 -2.45 -16.85 -95.28
N ALA A 170 -3.24 -17.92 -95.41
CA ALA A 170 -3.64 -18.46 -96.70
C ALA A 170 -4.96 -19.23 -96.56
N SER A 171 -6.04 -18.50 -96.81
CA SER A 171 -7.30 -19.04 -97.31
C SER A 171 -7.15 -19.40 -98.79
N THR A 172 -7.72 -20.52 -99.24
CA THR A 172 -8.58 -20.58 -100.45
C THR A 172 -9.22 -21.97 -100.67
N PRO A 173 -10.35 -22.04 -101.39
CA PRO A 173 -11.32 -23.14 -101.49
C PRO A 173 -11.15 -23.96 -102.77
N PHE A 174 -11.71 -25.19 -102.87
CA PHE A 174 -12.03 -25.78 -104.17
C PHE A 174 -13.25 -26.71 -104.16
N THR A 175 -14.09 -26.47 -105.17
CA THR A 175 -15.25 -27.21 -105.66
C THR A 175 -14.82 -28.11 -106.83
N GLU A 176 -15.50 -29.26 -106.95
CA GLU A 176 -15.84 -30.03 -108.18
C GLU A 176 -14.81 -30.58 -109.19
N GLU A 177 -15.03 -31.87 -109.45
CA GLU A 177 -15.05 -32.59 -110.75
C GLU A 177 -13.81 -32.65 -111.66
N SER A 178 -13.24 -33.85 -111.82
CA SER A 178 -13.69 -34.76 -112.90
C SER A 178 -12.97 -36.13 -112.88
N ARG A 179 -13.81 -37.18 -112.82
CA ARG A 179 -13.88 -38.34 -113.74
C ARG A 179 -12.54 -38.88 -114.30
N PHE A 180 -12.17 -40.13 -113.97
CA PHE A 180 -12.32 -41.29 -114.87
C PHE A 180 -12.10 -42.64 -114.15
N GLN A 181 -12.84 -43.62 -114.68
CA GLN A 181 -13.08 -45.01 -114.28
C GLN A 181 -11.84 -45.89 -114.07
N SER A 182 -11.88 -46.79 -113.09
CA SER A 182 -12.19 -48.22 -113.30
C SER A 182 -11.74 -49.07 -112.09
N SER A 183 -12.67 -49.83 -111.54
CA SER A 183 -12.51 -51.23 -111.10
C SER A 183 -13.57 -51.54 -110.04
N GLN A 184 -14.68 -52.12 -110.50
CA GLN A 184 -15.63 -52.82 -109.66
C GLN A 184 -14.95 -54.06 -109.09
N GLN A 185 -14.72 -54.09 -107.78
CA GLN A 185 -14.98 -55.23 -106.89
C GLN A 185 -14.28 -55.01 -105.55
N GLY A 186 -15.07 -54.76 -104.51
CA GLY A 186 -14.59 -54.63 -103.12
C GLY A 186 -15.45 -53.73 -102.22
N MET A 187 -16.31 -52.90 -102.80
CA MET A 187 -17.10 -51.88 -102.08
C MET A 187 -18.44 -52.42 -101.59
N ARG A 188 -18.44 -53.13 -100.44
CA ARG A 188 -19.67 -53.32 -99.64
C ARG A 188 -19.44 -53.47 -98.14
N LEU A 189 -18.20 -53.29 -97.65
CA LEU A 189 -17.87 -53.46 -96.22
C LEU A 189 -17.33 -52.17 -95.56
N GLU A 190 -16.66 -51.26 -96.27
CA GLU A 190 -16.07 -50.05 -95.66
C GLU A 190 -17.08 -48.91 -95.34
N THR A 191 -18.14 -48.74 -96.12
CA THR A 191 -19.14 -47.68 -95.88
C THR A 191 -20.00 -47.98 -94.65
N GLU A 192 -20.24 -49.26 -94.34
CA GLU A 192 -20.93 -49.66 -93.12
C GLU A 192 -20.06 -49.46 -91.87
N ASP A 193 -18.75 -49.72 -91.95
CA ASP A 193 -17.84 -49.53 -90.82
C ASP A 193 -17.60 -48.05 -90.49
N VAL A 194 -17.46 -47.17 -91.48
CA VAL A 194 -17.37 -45.71 -91.25
C VAL A 194 -18.68 -45.15 -90.68
N ALA A 195 -19.84 -45.62 -91.17
CA ALA A 195 -21.13 -45.20 -90.65
C ALA A 195 -21.40 -45.70 -89.21
N ARG A 196 -20.91 -46.90 -88.86
CA ARG A 196 -20.93 -47.43 -87.49
C ARG A 196 -20.02 -46.65 -86.56
N GLN A 197 -18.80 -46.32 -87.00
CA GLN A 197 -17.84 -45.51 -86.25
C GLN A 197 -18.40 -44.11 -85.96
N GLN A 198 -19.00 -43.45 -86.95
CA GLN A 198 -19.61 -42.12 -86.79
C GLN A 198 -20.81 -42.15 -85.84
N ASN A 199 -21.64 -43.19 -85.88
CA ASN A 199 -22.74 -43.36 -84.92
C ASN A 199 -22.21 -43.56 -83.48
N LEU A 200 -21.12 -44.31 -83.31
CA LEU A 200 -20.51 -44.52 -81.99
C LEU A 200 -19.96 -43.21 -81.41
N ILE A 201 -19.30 -42.39 -82.24
CA ILE A 201 -18.80 -41.07 -81.83
C ILE A 201 -19.95 -40.13 -81.50
N LEU A 202 -21.00 -40.10 -82.33
CA LEU A 202 -22.19 -39.28 -82.09
C LEU A 202 -22.91 -39.67 -80.79
N GLN A 203 -22.99 -40.98 -80.50
CA GLN A 203 -23.55 -41.49 -79.27
C GLN A 203 -22.72 -41.08 -78.05
N LYS A 204 -21.38 -41.17 -78.14
CA LYS A 204 -20.47 -40.71 -77.10
C LYS A 204 -20.59 -39.21 -76.84
N VAL A 205 -20.64 -38.40 -77.90
CA VAL A 205 -20.82 -36.94 -77.78
C VAL A 205 -22.19 -36.60 -77.18
N LYS A 206 -23.24 -37.36 -77.51
CA LYS A 206 -24.56 -37.18 -76.89
C LYS A 206 -24.54 -37.54 -75.41
N GLU A 207 -23.85 -38.60 -75.03
CA GLU A 207 -23.70 -39.00 -73.63
C GLU A 207 -22.92 -37.96 -72.82
N GLU A 208 -21.80 -37.46 -73.33
CA GLU A 208 -21.03 -36.37 -72.73
C GLU A 208 -21.83 -35.07 -72.65
N LEU A 209 -22.65 -34.76 -73.66
CA LEU A 209 -23.56 -33.61 -73.62
C LEU A 209 -24.62 -33.75 -72.53
N GLU A 210 -25.21 -34.94 -72.38
CA GLU A 210 -26.16 -35.20 -71.30
C GLU A 210 -25.47 -35.20 -69.93
N GLU A 211 -24.23 -35.67 -69.83
CA GLU A 211 -23.43 -35.59 -68.61
C GLU A 211 -23.10 -34.14 -68.25
N ALA A 212 -22.67 -33.33 -69.23
CA ALA A 212 -22.42 -31.90 -69.05
C ALA A 212 -23.68 -31.15 -68.60
N LYS A 213 -24.86 -31.49 -69.14
CA LYS A 213 -26.15 -30.94 -68.68
C LYS A 213 -26.45 -31.34 -67.23
N ARG A 214 -26.23 -32.61 -66.85
CA ARG A 214 -26.39 -33.07 -65.46
C ARG A 214 -25.46 -32.31 -64.52
N PHE A 215 -24.20 -32.13 -64.90
CA PHE A 215 -23.23 -31.34 -64.13
C PHE A 215 -23.65 -29.88 -64.01
N HIS A 216 -24.16 -29.26 -65.09
CA HIS A 216 -24.63 -27.88 -65.04
C HIS A 216 -25.78 -27.69 -64.04
N ILE A 217 -26.79 -28.58 -64.06
CA ILE A 217 -27.91 -28.54 -63.12
C ILE A 217 -27.42 -28.75 -61.68
N SER A 218 -26.53 -29.72 -61.46
CA SER A 218 -25.94 -29.99 -60.14
C SER A 218 -25.13 -28.80 -59.63
N LEU A 219 -24.30 -28.19 -60.48
CA LEU A 219 -23.49 -27.03 -60.15
C LEU A 219 -24.37 -25.83 -59.81
N GLN A 220 -25.41 -25.58 -60.60
CA GLN A 220 -26.39 -24.52 -60.35
C GLN A 220 -27.07 -24.70 -58.99
N ALA A 221 -27.51 -25.92 -58.66
CA ALA A 221 -28.10 -26.21 -57.35
C ALA A 221 -27.11 -25.98 -56.20
N SER A 222 -25.85 -26.40 -56.36
CA SER A 222 -24.81 -26.20 -55.35
C SER A 222 -24.47 -24.71 -55.15
N TYR A 223 -24.43 -23.92 -56.23
CA TYR A 223 -24.21 -22.47 -56.16
C TYR A 223 -25.35 -21.76 -55.43
N HIS A 224 -26.61 -22.11 -55.73
CA HIS A 224 -27.76 -21.56 -55.03
C HIS A 224 -27.74 -21.91 -53.54
N SER A 225 -27.43 -23.16 -53.20
CA SER A 225 -27.29 -23.60 -51.80
C SER A 225 -26.16 -22.86 -51.08
N LEU A 226 -25.00 -22.70 -51.71
CA LEU A 226 -23.88 -21.94 -51.15
C LEU A 226 -24.24 -20.47 -50.95
N LYS A 227 -24.93 -19.86 -51.91
CA LYS A 227 -25.39 -18.47 -51.83
C LYS A 227 -26.36 -18.27 -50.67
N GLU A 228 -27.38 -19.11 -50.54
CA GLU A 228 -28.32 -19.07 -49.42
C GLU A 228 -27.59 -19.21 -48.09
N ARG A 229 -26.68 -20.17 -47.98
CA ARG A 229 -25.88 -20.36 -46.76
C ARG A 229 -25.00 -19.17 -46.43
N SER A 230 -24.35 -18.57 -47.43
CA SER A 230 -23.52 -17.39 -47.23
C SER A 230 -24.34 -16.17 -46.77
N LEU A 231 -25.58 -16.02 -47.27
CA LEU A 231 -26.47 -14.94 -46.87
C LEU A 231 -26.98 -15.15 -45.43
N THR A 232 -27.36 -16.39 -45.07
CA THR A 232 -27.78 -16.70 -43.70
C THR A 232 -26.65 -16.53 -42.71
N ASP A 233 -25.43 -16.95 -43.06
CA ASP A 233 -24.26 -16.83 -42.20
C ASP A 233 -23.88 -15.36 -41.99
N LEU A 234 -23.96 -14.52 -43.04
CA LEU A 234 -23.74 -13.08 -42.92
C LEU A 234 -24.78 -12.42 -42.01
N GLN A 235 -26.04 -12.83 -42.11
CA GLN A 235 -27.11 -12.31 -41.27
C GLN A 235 -26.92 -12.67 -39.79
N LEU A 236 -26.58 -13.93 -39.51
CA LEU A 236 -26.26 -14.38 -38.16
C LEU A 236 -25.05 -13.64 -37.58
N LEU A 237 -24.02 -13.41 -38.39
CA LEU A 237 -22.84 -12.65 -37.97
C LEU A 237 -23.22 -11.20 -37.62
N LEU A 238 -24.04 -10.55 -38.44
CA LEU A 238 -24.52 -9.19 -38.20
C LEU A 238 -25.34 -9.09 -36.91
N GLU A 239 -26.26 -10.04 -36.68
CA GLU A 239 -27.07 -10.10 -35.45
C GLU A 239 -26.20 -10.30 -34.21
N SER A 240 -25.23 -11.24 -34.26
CA SER A 240 -24.29 -11.48 -33.16
C SER A 240 -23.42 -10.24 -32.86
N LEU A 241 -22.98 -9.52 -33.90
CA LEU A 241 -22.23 -8.28 -33.75
C LEU A 241 -23.08 -7.19 -33.09
N GLN A 242 -24.36 -7.10 -33.44
CA GLN A 242 -25.28 -6.15 -32.84
C GLN A 242 -25.55 -6.47 -31.37
N GLU A 243 -25.76 -7.75 -31.05
CA GLU A 243 -25.93 -8.21 -29.66
C GLU A 243 -24.69 -7.88 -28.82
N GLU A 244 -23.50 -8.12 -29.36
CA GLU A 244 -22.25 -7.82 -28.69
C GLU A 244 -22.06 -6.31 -28.45
N LYS A 245 -22.42 -5.45 -29.42
CA LYS A 245 -22.44 -4.00 -29.23
C LYS A 245 -23.41 -3.56 -28.13
N CYS A 246 -24.59 -4.18 -28.06
CA CYS A 246 -25.57 -3.91 -27.01
C CYS A 246 -25.02 -4.32 -25.64
N ARG A 247 -24.41 -5.52 -25.56
CA ARG A 247 -23.77 -6.04 -24.35
C ARG A 247 -22.63 -5.14 -23.88
N GLN A 248 -21.82 -4.63 -24.80
CA GLN A 248 -20.78 -3.66 -24.50
C GLN A 248 -21.35 -2.37 -23.92
N ALA A 249 -22.36 -1.78 -24.56
CA ALA A 249 -22.98 -0.54 -24.07
C ALA A 249 -23.54 -0.69 -22.65
N LEU A 250 -24.19 -1.82 -22.35
CA LEU A 250 -24.69 -2.11 -21.00
C LEU A 250 -23.55 -2.29 -19.98
N MET A 251 -22.46 -2.95 -20.39
CA MET A 251 -21.29 -3.10 -19.52
C MET A 251 -20.66 -1.74 -19.23
N GLU A 252 -20.53 -0.88 -20.24
CA GLU A 252 -20.02 0.49 -20.10
C GLU A 252 -20.87 1.30 -19.12
N GLU A 253 -22.20 1.24 -19.26
CA GLU A 253 -23.13 1.89 -18.32
C GLU A 253 -22.95 1.39 -16.89
N ARG A 254 -22.89 0.06 -16.69
CA ARG A 254 -22.68 -0.53 -15.36
C ARG A 254 -21.36 -0.11 -14.72
N VAL A 255 -20.29 -0.05 -15.51
CA VAL A 255 -18.97 0.42 -15.04
C VAL A 255 -19.05 1.90 -14.69
N ASN A 256 -19.71 2.70 -15.51
CA ASN A 256 -19.88 4.13 -15.28
C ASN A 256 -20.68 4.42 -14.01
N ASP A 257 -21.78 3.72 -13.75
CA ASP A 257 -22.57 3.85 -12.53
C ASP A 257 -21.75 3.53 -11.27
N ARG A 258 -20.97 2.44 -11.33
CA ARG A 258 -20.10 2.04 -10.22
C ARG A 258 -18.99 3.06 -9.99
N LEU A 259 -18.37 3.56 -11.06
CA LEU A 259 -17.33 4.58 -10.98
C LEU A 259 -17.88 5.89 -10.42
N GLN A 260 -19.06 6.30 -10.86
CA GLN A 260 -19.76 7.49 -10.36
C GLN A 260 -20.11 7.35 -8.87
N GLY A 261 -20.56 6.17 -8.45
CA GLY A 261 -20.78 5.86 -7.03
C GLY A 261 -19.52 6.02 -6.20
N HIS A 262 -18.39 5.45 -6.64
CA HIS A 262 -17.11 5.61 -5.97
C HIS A 262 -16.62 7.05 -5.95
N LEU A 263 -16.80 7.81 -7.04
CA LEU A 263 -16.42 9.21 -7.10
C LEU A 263 -17.20 10.05 -6.08
N ASN A 264 -18.52 9.80 -5.98
CA ASN A 264 -19.38 10.48 -5.03
C ASN A 264 -19.02 10.13 -3.58
N GLU A 265 -18.71 8.87 -3.30
CA GLU A 265 -18.22 8.42 -1.99
C GLU A 265 -16.91 9.11 -1.62
N ILE A 266 -15.92 9.12 -2.53
CA ILE A 266 -14.64 9.80 -2.33
C ILE A 266 -14.85 11.30 -2.08
N TYR A 267 -15.74 11.95 -2.83
CA TYR A 267 -16.06 13.35 -2.64
C TYR A 267 -16.65 13.61 -1.24
N ASN A 268 -17.62 12.80 -0.81
CA ASN A 268 -18.22 12.92 0.51
C ASN A 268 -17.20 12.68 1.63
N LEU A 269 -16.36 11.65 1.50
CA LEU A 269 -15.28 11.38 2.47
C LEU A 269 -14.29 12.55 2.53
N LYS A 270 -13.87 13.09 1.39
CA LYS A 270 -12.95 14.24 1.34
C LYS A 270 -13.55 15.46 2.04
N HIS A 271 -14.84 15.72 1.81
CA HIS A 271 -15.55 16.83 2.47
C HIS A 271 -15.63 16.63 3.99
N ASN A 272 -16.02 15.42 4.44
CA ASN A 272 -16.07 15.09 5.87
C ASN A 272 -14.69 15.19 6.53
N LEU A 273 -13.64 14.75 5.82
CA LEU A 273 -12.26 14.85 6.29
C LEU A 273 -11.86 16.32 6.48
N ALA A 274 -12.10 17.18 5.47
CA ALA A 274 -11.79 18.61 5.56
C ALA A 274 -12.53 19.28 6.72
N CYS A 275 -13.82 19.02 6.88
CA CYS A 275 -14.61 19.53 8.01
C CYS A 275 -14.05 19.05 9.36
N SER A 276 -13.66 17.77 9.46
CA SER A 276 -13.06 17.22 10.69
C SER A 276 -11.67 17.79 10.98
N GLU A 277 -10.88 18.09 9.95
CA GLU A 277 -9.57 18.71 10.06
C GLU A 277 -9.69 20.14 10.59
N GLU A 278 -10.59 20.95 10.03
CA GLU A 278 -10.88 22.30 10.51
C GLU A 278 -11.32 22.29 11.98
N ARG A 279 -12.21 21.36 12.34
CA ARG A 279 -12.66 21.20 13.73
C ARG A 279 -11.49 20.82 14.65
N MET A 280 -10.63 19.89 14.23
CA MET A 280 -9.48 19.48 15.02
C MET A 280 -8.46 20.61 15.18
N ALA A 281 -8.20 21.37 14.11
CA ALA A 281 -7.34 22.54 14.13
C ALA A 281 -7.89 23.59 15.10
N TYR A 282 -9.19 23.88 15.05
CA TYR A 282 -9.84 24.80 15.99
C TYR A 282 -9.71 24.35 17.44
N LEU A 283 -10.02 23.08 17.74
CA LEU A 283 -9.90 22.54 19.10
C LEU A 283 -8.44 22.55 19.59
N SER A 284 -7.47 22.33 18.71
CA SER A 284 -6.05 22.42 19.06
C SER A 284 -5.65 23.84 19.42
N TYR A 285 -6.15 24.84 18.68
CA TYR A 285 -5.93 26.25 18.94
C TYR A 285 -6.57 26.67 20.27
N GLU A 286 -7.80 26.23 20.54
CA GLU A 286 -8.50 26.51 21.80
C GLU A 286 -7.74 25.95 23.01
N ARG A 287 -7.30 24.68 22.96
CA ARG A 287 -6.46 24.08 24.02
C ARG A 287 -5.13 24.81 24.20
N ALA A 288 -4.48 25.21 23.10
CA ALA A 288 -3.24 25.97 23.17
C ALA A 288 -3.47 27.35 23.83
N LYS A 289 -4.60 27.99 23.53
CA LYS A 289 -5.01 29.26 24.14
C LYS A 289 -5.26 29.10 25.64
N GLU A 290 -5.98 28.08 26.08
CA GLU A 290 -6.20 27.80 27.51
C GLU A 290 -4.86 27.61 28.26
N ILE A 291 -3.93 26.84 27.68
CA ILE A 291 -2.59 26.65 28.25
C ILE A 291 -1.82 27.97 28.30
N TRP A 292 -1.92 28.79 27.25
CA TRP A 292 -1.27 30.09 27.18
C TRP A 292 -1.80 31.05 28.25
N GLU A 293 -3.13 31.09 28.46
CA GLU A 293 -3.74 31.89 29.52
C GLU A 293 -3.25 31.46 30.91
N ILE A 294 -3.19 30.15 31.18
CA ILE A 294 -2.62 29.63 32.43
C ILE A 294 -1.15 30.06 32.58
N MET A 295 -0.35 29.97 31.52
CA MET A 295 1.05 30.40 31.54
C MET A 295 1.19 31.89 31.84
N GLU A 296 0.34 32.74 31.27
CA GLU A 296 0.35 34.18 31.56
C GLU A 296 -0.01 34.46 33.02
N THR A 297 -0.93 33.68 33.61
CA THR A 297 -1.18 33.77 35.06
C THR A 297 0.06 33.38 35.88
N PHE A 298 0.78 32.32 35.51
CA PHE A 298 2.01 31.92 36.19
C PHE A 298 3.09 32.99 36.05
N LYS A 299 3.29 33.54 34.86
CA LYS A 299 4.21 34.65 34.60
C LYS A 299 3.88 35.88 35.44
N SER A 300 2.60 36.27 35.50
CA SER A 300 2.15 37.38 36.36
C SER A 300 2.45 37.12 37.84
N ARG A 301 2.19 35.90 38.33
CA ARG A 301 2.48 35.51 39.71
C ARG A 301 3.97 35.50 40.01
N ILE A 302 4.81 34.99 39.10
CA ILE A 302 6.27 35.00 39.24
C ILE A 302 6.78 36.44 39.25
N SER A 303 6.31 37.31 38.35
CA SER A 303 6.69 38.73 38.32
C SER A 303 6.31 39.45 39.62
N LYS A 304 5.13 39.18 40.19
CA LYS A 304 4.76 39.71 41.51
C LYS A 304 5.68 39.20 42.62
N LEU A 305 6.02 37.92 42.63
CA LEU A 305 6.94 37.34 43.61
C LEU A 305 8.36 37.89 43.46
N GLU A 306 8.82 38.10 42.23
CA GLU A 306 10.12 38.69 41.94
C GLU A 306 10.19 40.15 42.39
N MET A 307 9.14 40.93 42.14
CA MET A 307 9.01 42.30 42.65
C MET A 307 9.06 42.32 44.19
N LEU A 308 8.27 41.46 44.87
CA LEU A 308 8.32 41.34 46.32
C LEU A 308 9.73 40.95 46.81
N GLN A 309 10.37 39.99 46.16
CA GLN A 309 11.73 39.57 46.47
C GLN A 309 12.75 40.71 46.27
N GLN A 310 12.61 41.52 45.22
CA GLN A 310 13.46 42.70 44.99
C GLN A 310 13.26 43.76 46.06
N VAL A 311 12.01 44.06 46.46
CA VAL A 311 11.71 45.00 47.55
C VAL A 311 12.28 44.51 48.88
N THR A 312 12.08 43.23 49.24
CA THR A 312 12.67 42.67 50.47
C THR A 312 14.20 42.64 50.42
N ARG A 313 14.81 42.42 49.25
CA ARG A 313 16.27 42.52 49.09
C ARG A 313 16.78 43.95 49.23
N LEU A 314 16.05 44.93 48.70
CA LEU A 314 16.38 46.35 48.86
C LEU A 314 16.28 46.75 50.33
N GLU A 315 15.19 46.38 51.01
CA GLU A 315 14.96 46.67 52.43
C GLU A 315 15.98 45.94 53.31
N ALA A 316 16.31 44.68 53.02
CA ALA A 316 17.38 43.96 53.72
C ALA A 316 18.78 44.53 53.43
N ALA A 317 19.03 45.06 52.21
CA ALA A 317 20.28 45.74 51.88
C ALA A 317 20.42 47.07 52.62
N GLU A 318 19.35 47.88 52.71
CA GLU A 318 19.30 49.09 53.54
C GLU A 318 19.46 48.74 55.03
N HIS A 319 18.85 47.64 55.49
CA HIS A 319 18.96 47.18 56.87
C HIS A 319 20.33 46.54 57.21
N LEU A 320 21.05 45.99 56.22
CA LEU A 320 22.45 45.58 56.37
C LEU A 320 23.40 46.78 56.32
N GLN A 321 23.11 47.79 55.51
CA GLN A 321 23.92 49.00 55.40
C GLN A 321 23.83 49.87 56.67
N SER A 322 22.73 49.76 57.43
CA SER A 322 22.57 50.39 58.75
C SER A 322 23.13 49.56 59.93
N ARG A 323 23.51 48.29 59.73
CA ARG A 323 24.16 47.46 60.77
C ARG A 323 25.68 47.68 60.71
N PRO A 324 26.33 48.14 61.80
CA PRO A 324 27.72 48.57 61.70
C PRO A 324 28.63 47.36 61.39
N PRO A 325 29.55 47.48 60.41
CA PRO A 325 30.52 46.41 60.07
C PRO A 325 31.40 46.00 61.25
N LYS A 326 31.42 46.81 62.32
CA LYS A 326 32.05 46.52 63.61
C LYS A 326 31.53 45.26 64.29
N MET A 327 30.25 44.89 64.12
CA MET A 327 29.72 43.66 64.73
C MET A 327 30.20 42.42 63.98
N LEU A 328 30.14 42.43 62.64
CA LEU A 328 30.66 41.32 61.82
C LEU A 328 32.17 41.13 62.02
N PHE A 329 32.94 42.22 62.09
CA PHE A 329 34.37 42.16 62.38
C PHE A 329 34.67 41.56 63.77
N LYS A 330 33.86 41.88 64.80
CA LYS A 330 33.97 41.27 66.12
C LYS A 330 33.63 39.78 66.11
N PHE A 331 32.63 39.36 65.34
CA PHE A 331 32.30 37.94 65.18
C PHE A 331 33.41 37.16 64.46
N VAL A 332 33.98 37.73 63.39
CA VAL A 332 35.12 37.11 62.69
C VAL A 332 36.34 37.03 63.61
N SER A 333 36.62 38.07 64.38
CA SER A 333 37.70 38.08 65.37
C SER A 333 37.47 37.07 66.50
N LEU A 334 36.23 36.91 66.95
CA LEU A 334 35.83 35.91 67.96
C LEU A 334 35.97 34.48 67.42
N LEU A 335 35.57 34.23 66.16
CA LEU A 335 35.77 32.95 65.51
C LEU A 335 37.27 32.64 65.33
N PHE A 336 38.07 33.65 65.00
CA PHE A 336 39.51 33.52 64.86
C PHE A 336 40.20 33.23 66.20
N SER A 337 39.79 33.91 67.29
CA SER A 337 40.31 33.62 68.63
C SER A 337 39.89 32.22 69.11
N LEU A 338 38.64 31.81 68.86
CA LEU A 338 38.16 30.47 69.17
C LEU A 338 38.93 29.39 68.39
N ALA A 339 39.20 29.61 67.11
CA ALA A 339 40.02 28.71 66.29
C ALA A 339 41.46 28.61 66.83
N THR A 340 42.03 29.73 67.29
CA THR A 340 43.36 29.77 67.89
C THR A 340 43.40 28.98 69.21
N VAL A 341 42.39 29.14 70.06
CA VAL A 341 42.26 28.39 71.33
C VAL A 341 42.10 26.89 71.07
N LEU A 342 41.26 26.50 70.11
CA LEU A 342 41.12 25.11 69.67
C LEU A 342 42.44 24.54 69.15
N LEU A 343 43.18 25.31 68.36
CA LEU A 343 44.48 24.90 67.82
C LEU A 343 45.52 24.72 68.93
N VAL A 344 45.54 25.61 69.94
CA VAL A 344 46.39 25.49 71.12
C VAL A 344 45.99 24.27 71.95
N PHE A 345 44.69 24.01 72.15
CA PHE A 345 44.20 22.82 72.84
C PHE A 345 44.61 21.52 72.14
N ILE A 346 44.49 21.47 70.81
CA ILE A 346 44.97 20.34 70.01
C ILE A 346 46.50 20.21 70.14
N SER A 347 47.24 21.32 70.19
CA SER A 347 48.70 21.31 70.33
C SER A 347 49.17 20.90 71.74
N THR A 348 48.49 21.30 72.81
CA THR A 348 48.77 20.82 74.18
C THR A 348 48.40 19.36 74.37
N LEU A 349 47.32 18.89 73.73
CA LEU A 349 47.01 17.46 73.65
C LEU A 349 48.07 16.68 72.86
N CYS A 350 48.71 17.31 71.86
CA CYS A 350 49.74 16.70 71.03
C CYS A 350 51.15 16.73 71.67
N ALA A 351 51.43 17.69 72.56
CA ALA A 351 52.72 17.85 73.24
C ALA A 351 52.84 17.08 74.57
N CYS A 352 51.76 16.42 75.03
CA CYS A 352 51.84 15.48 76.15
C CYS A 352 52.39 14.14 75.60
N PRO A 353 53.53 13.61 76.08
CA PRO A 353 54.13 12.42 75.51
C PRO A 353 53.23 11.21 75.79
N SER A 354 52.52 10.75 74.76
CA SER A 354 52.06 9.37 74.59
C SER A 354 51.75 8.60 75.89
N SER A 355 50.67 8.95 76.59
CA SER A 355 50.06 8.04 77.57
C SER A 355 48.58 8.37 77.79
N LEU A 356 47.72 7.43 77.35
CA LEU A 356 46.41 7.09 77.93
C LEU A 356 45.10 7.73 77.42
N ILE A 357 45.05 8.64 76.44
CA ILE A 357 43.77 9.28 76.05
C ILE A 357 43.36 9.12 74.56
N THR A 358 44.23 8.71 73.63
CA THR A 358 43.85 8.57 72.20
C THR A 358 43.09 7.30 71.83
N SER A 359 43.05 6.27 72.68
CA SER A 359 42.19 5.10 72.44
C SER A 359 40.81 5.27 73.08
N ARG A 360 40.75 5.65 74.36
CA ARG A 360 39.49 5.71 75.12
C ARG A 360 38.62 6.92 74.73
N LEU A 361 39.22 8.09 74.50
CA LEU A 361 38.47 9.30 74.17
C LEU A 361 37.96 9.29 72.73
N CYS A 362 38.74 8.78 71.77
CA CYS A 362 38.28 8.59 70.39
C CYS A 362 37.14 7.57 70.31
N THR A 363 37.20 6.48 71.09
CA THR A 363 36.09 5.52 71.15
C THR A 363 34.84 6.15 71.77
N CYS A 364 35.00 7.01 72.79
CA CYS A 364 33.86 7.69 73.41
C CYS A 364 33.24 8.79 72.52
N THR A 365 34.05 9.56 71.78
CA THR A 365 33.54 10.59 70.85
C THR A 365 32.88 9.99 69.62
N THR A 366 33.44 8.90 69.07
CA THR A 366 32.80 8.14 67.99
C THR A 366 31.49 7.51 68.45
N LEU A 367 31.42 6.92 69.64
CA LEU A 367 30.17 6.41 70.20
C LEU A 367 29.13 7.51 70.46
N MET A 368 29.56 8.70 70.94
CA MET A 368 28.68 9.87 71.07
C MET A 368 28.14 10.36 69.72
N LEU A 369 28.98 10.42 68.68
CA LEU A 369 28.56 10.80 67.33
C LEU A 369 27.61 9.77 66.72
N ILE A 370 27.86 8.48 66.93
CA ILE A 370 26.95 7.40 66.51
C ILE A 370 25.62 7.50 67.27
N GLY A 371 25.65 7.71 68.59
CA GLY A 371 24.46 7.90 69.41
C GLY A 371 23.64 9.12 68.99
N LEU A 372 24.28 10.25 68.70
CA LEU A 372 23.64 11.45 68.16
C LEU A 372 23.06 11.21 66.76
N GLY A 373 23.76 10.45 65.92
CA GLY A 373 23.27 10.04 64.59
C GLY A 373 22.02 9.17 64.69
N VAL A 374 21.98 8.21 65.61
CA VAL A 374 20.80 7.38 65.89
C VAL A 374 19.65 8.23 66.43
N LEU A 375 19.92 9.17 67.35
CA LEU A 375 18.90 10.09 67.87
C LEU A 375 18.32 10.99 66.78
N ALA A 376 19.16 11.49 65.87
CA ALA A 376 18.74 12.32 64.74
C ALA A 376 17.93 11.52 63.72
N TRP A 377 18.32 10.26 63.47
CA TRP A 377 17.55 9.31 62.67
C TRP A 377 16.18 9.03 63.31
N GLN A 378 16.14 8.77 64.61
CA GLN A 378 14.89 8.57 65.36
C GLN A 378 14.00 9.81 65.34
N ARG A 379 14.56 11.01 65.53
CA ARG A 379 13.79 12.26 65.40
C ARG A 379 13.22 12.45 64.00
N ARG A 380 13.99 12.11 62.96
CA ARG A 380 13.54 12.25 61.56
C ARG A 380 12.40 11.29 61.24
N HIS A 381 12.41 10.09 61.82
CA HIS A 381 11.33 9.11 61.68
C HIS A 381 10.15 9.35 62.65
N ALA A 382 10.35 10.11 63.73
CA ALA A 382 9.30 10.57 64.64
C ALA A 382 8.59 11.86 64.16
N ILE A 383 8.91 12.36 62.97
CA ILE A 383 8.01 13.23 62.21
C ILE A 383 7.16 12.29 61.37
N PRO A 384 5.97 11.85 61.85
CA PRO A 384 5.12 11.02 61.03
C PRO A 384 4.70 11.83 59.80
N ALA A 385 4.79 11.20 58.64
CA ALA A 385 4.31 11.70 57.36
C ALA A 385 2.77 11.73 57.33
N THR A 386 2.13 12.38 58.30
CA THR A 386 0.67 12.44 58.46
C THR A 386 0.05 13.80 58.26
N ASP A 387 0.82 14.88 58.02
CA ASP A 387 0.21 16.22 57.85
C ASP A 387 0.38 16.79 56.44
N TRP A 388 1.15 16.12 55.57
CA TRP A 388 1.36 16.59 54.18
C TRP A 388 0.09 16.54 53.31
N PRO A 389 -0.80 15.53 53.42
CA PRO A 389 -2.03 15.50 52.61
C PRO A 389 -3.14 16.45 53.09
N GLU A 390 -3.22 16.73 54.40
CA GLU A 390 -4.28 17.58 54.98
C GLU A 390 -4.01 19.08 54.76
N TRP A 391 -2.74 19.49 54.80
CA TRP A 391 -2.36 20.88 54.56
C TRP A 391 -2.59 21.34 53.11
N VAL A 392 -2.38 20.43 52.14
CA VAL A 392 -2.63 20.71 50.72
C VAL A 392 -4.14 20.71 50.42
N SER A 393 -4.90 19.76 50.95
CA SER A 393 -6.36 19.69 50.74
C SER A 393 -7.12 20.86 51.35
N SER A 394 -6.68 21.37 52.50
CA SER A 394 -7.33 22.51 53.17
C SER A 394 -7.18 23.82 52.41
N ARG A 395 -6.08 23.98 51.66
CA ARG A 395 -5.82 25.17 50.85
C ARG A 395 -6.54 25.16 49.51
N CYS A 396 -6.74 23.97 48.92
CA CYS A 396 -7.55 23.81 47.70
C CYS A 396 -9.06 24.05 47.96
N ARG A 397 -9.58 23.70 49.14
CA ARG A 397 -11.00 23.89 49.49
C ARG A 397 -11.41 25.36 49.65
N LEU A 398 -10.48 26.24 50.05
CA LEU A 398 -10.74 27.68 50.17
C LEU A 398 -10.85 28.40 48.81
N TYR A 399 -10.23 27.88 47.75
CA TYR A 399 -10.31 28.48 46.41
C TYR A 399 -11.55 28.06 45.61
N SER A 400 -12.14 26.90 45.91
CA SER A 400 -13.37 26.42 45.25
C SER A 400 -14.65 27.09 45.78
N LYS A 401 -14.61 27.75 46.94
CA LYS A 401 -15.81 28.30 47.61
C LYS A 401 -16.13 29.76 47.25
N ASN A 402 -15.40 30.35 46.30
CA ASN A 402 -15.60 31.74 45.83
C ASN A 402 -16.15 31.87 44.41
N SER A 403 -16.56 30.78 43.75
CA SER A 403 -17.27 30.84 42.46
C SER A 403 -18.76 30.57 42.68
N GLY A 404 -19.50 31.59 43.11
CA GLY A 404 -20.97 31.59 43.01
C GLY A 404 -21.41 31.78 41.55
N PRO A 405 -22.57 31.25 41.14
CA PRO A 405 -23.03 31.32 39.75
C PRO A 405 -23.47 32.76 39.40
N PRO A 406 -23.24 33.26 38.17
CA PRO A 406 -23.80 34.53 37.74
C PRO A 406 -25.32 34.42 37.55
N ALA A 407 -26.02 35.40 38.12
CA ALA A 407 -27.47 35.55 38.06
C ALA A 407 -27.96 35.94 36.66
N HIS A 408 -29.20 35.52 36.37
CA HIS A 408 -30.01 35.91 35.21
C HIS A 408 -30.21 37.43 35.08
N GLY A 409 -29.96 37.95 33.87
CA GLY A 409 -30.69 39.05 33.19
C GLY A 409 -30.55 40.48 33.75
N PRO A 410 -31.04 41.50 33.01
CA PRO A 410 -31.84 41.48 31.78
C PRO A 410 -31.07 41.65 30.47
#